data_AF-A0A942P1P4-F1
#
_entry.id   AF-A0A942P1P4-F1
#
_cell.length_a   1.000
_cell.length_b   1.000
_cell.length_c   1.000
_cell.angle_alpha   90.00
_cell.angle_beta   90.00
_cell.angle_gamma   90.00
#
_symmetry.space_group_name_H-M   'P 1'
#
loop_
_entity.id
_entity.type
_entity.pdbx_description
1 polymer ?
#
loop_
_entity_poly.entity_id
_entity_poly.type
_entity_poly.pdbx_seq_one_letter_code
_entity_poly.pdbx_strand_id
1 'polypeptide(L)'
;MAGERNNRKPYNGDKTWTIEYSSVVGTQITQIEGSSTEIVYIRTTSVDWQIHQHFSDTLPKILTTIKMGNTGKLANIWAKPEQANSDIPSLLKKLNELKEAGIITEAEFQQKKQKLLNQI
;
A
#
# COMPACT_ATOMS: atom_id res chain seq x y z
N MET A 1 30.80 17.26 -24.95
CA MET A 1 31.18 15.97 -24.34
C MET A 1 29.93 15.12 -24.24
N ALA A 2 29.81 14.08 -25.06
CA ALA A 2 28.67 13.17 -25.02
C ALA A 2 28.93 12.12 -23.93
N GLY A 3 28.25 12.24 -22.80
CA GLY A 3 28.31 11.26 -21.72
C GLY A 3 27.76 9.92 -22.18
N GLU A 4 28.45 8.84 -21.80
CA GLU A 4 28.11 7.47 -22.15
C GLU A 4 26.64 7.16 -21.84
N ARG A 5 25.90 6.68 -22.85
CA ARG A 5 24.46 6.38 -22.77
C ARG A 5 24.14 5.04 -22.10
N ASN A 6 25.06 4.42 -21.37
CA ASN A 6 24.87 3.08 -20.81
C ASN A 6 24.91 3.06 -19.28
N ASN A 7 23.80 3.49 -18.66
CA ASN A 7 23.56 3.54 -17.21
C ASN A 7 23.08 2.20 -16.60
N ARG A 8 23.48 1.04 -17.14
CA ARG A 8 23.05 -0.26 -16.58
C ARG A 8 23.79 -0.69 -15.30
N LYS A 9 24.66 0.16 -14.75
CA LYS A 9 25.29 -0.09 -13.45
C LYS A 9 24.45 0.57 -12.34
N PRO A 10 24.15 -0.14 -11.25
CA PRO A 10 23.47 0.46 -10.10
C PRO A 10 24.29 1.67 -9.61
N TYR A 11 23.61 2.80 -9.42
CA TYR A 11 24.22 4.03 -8.93
C TYR A 11 24.38 3.93 -7.41
N ASN A 12 25.61 4.08 -6.92
CA ASN A 12 25.97 3.90 -5.50
C ASN A 12 26.27 5.25 -4.82
N GLY A 13 25.31 6.17 -4.80
CA GLY A 13 25.41 7.44 -4.09
C GLY A 13 24.03 8.04 -3.83
N ASP A 14 23.98 9.19 -3.16
CA ASP A 14 22.73 9.92 -2.97
C ASP A 14 22.34 10.62 -4.28
N LYS A 15 21.13 10.32 -4.77
CA LYS A 15 20.57 11.00 -5.93
C LYS A 15 19.06 11.05 -5.81
N THR A 16 18.51 12.22 -6.08
CA THR A 16 17.07 12.43 -6.19
C THR A 16 16.69 12.35 -7.66
N TRP A 17 15.66 11.58 -7.94
CA TRP A 17 15.03 11.54 -9.25
C TRP A 17 13.57 11.96 -9.12
N THR A 18 13.13 12.82 -10.03
CA THR A 18 11.74 13.25 -10.12
C THR A 18 11.11 12.55 -11.30
N ILE A 19 9.96 11.92 -11.05
CA ILE A 19 9.14 11.29 -12.09
C ILE A 19 7.86 12.11 -12.17
N GLU A 20 7.55 12.63 -13.36
CA GLU A 20 6.26 13.27 -13.59
C GLU A 20 5.16 12.21 -13.55
N TYR A 21 4.13 12.42 -12.72
CA TYR A 21 3.05 11.44 -12.57
C TYR A 21 2.34 11.11 -13.88
N SER A 22 2.16 12.09 -14.77
CA SER A 22 1.59 11.93 -16.10
C SER A 22 2.41 11.01 -17.01
N SER A 23 3.70 10.82 -16.71
CA SER A 23 4.57 9.92 -17.46
C SER A 23 4.44 8.46 -17.02
N VAL A 24 3.85 8.17 -15.86
CA VAL A 24 3.78 6.82 -15.28
C VAL A 24 2.69 6.01 -15.98
N VAL A 25 3.11 4.95 -16.67
CA VAL A 25 2.20 4.04 -17.40
C VAL A 25 1.87 2.79 -16.61
N GLY A 26 2.71 2.44 -15.63
CA GLY A 26 2.46 1.27 -14.78
C GLY A 26 3.46 1.11 -13.64
N THR A 27 3.04 0.36 -12.64
CA THR A 27 3.88 0.00 -11.48
C THR A 27 3.68 -1.44 -11.09
N GLN A 28 4.76 -2.15 -10.81
CA GLN A 28 4.75 -3.51 -10.30
C GLN A 28 5.77 -3.67 -9.20
N ILE A 29 5.55 -4.66 -8.33
CA ILE A 29 6.49 -5.07 -7.30
C ILE A 29 6.84 -6.52 -7.56
N THR A 30 8.13 -6.83 -7.47
CA THR A 30 8.62 -8.20 -7.50
C THR A 30 9.44 -8.42 -6.25
N GLN A 31 9.03 -9.38 -5.42
CA GLN A 31 9.88 -9.88 -4.36
C GLN A 31 10.82 -10.93 -4.96
N ILE A 32 12.11 -10.79 -4.70
CA ILE A 32 13.09 -11.78 -5.16
C ILE A 32 13.01 -12.97 -4.19
N GLU A 33 12.73 -14.16 -4.70
CA GLU A 33 12.66 -15.37 -3.91
C GLU A 33 13.99 -15.60 -3.15
N GLY A 34 13.92 -15.82 -1.84
CA GLY A 34 15.10 -15.97 -0.99
C GLY A 34 15.83 -14.66 -0.62
N SER A 35 15.30 -13.48 -0.98
CA SER A 35 15.83 -12.18 -0.60
C SER A 35 14.83 -11.37 0.24
N SER A 36 15.35 -10.56 1.17
CA SER A 36 14.58 -9.48 1.80
C SER A 36 14.45 -8.25 0.89
N THR A 37 15.03 -8.27 -0.31
CA THR A 37 14.97 -7.14 -1.24
C THR A 37 13.72 -7.22 -2.09
N GLU A 38 12.92 -6.17 -2.05
CA GLU A 38 11.85 -5.95 -3.01
C GLU A 38 12.33 -5.07 -4.16
N ILE A 39 11.81 -5.36 -5.36
CA ILE A 39 12.03 -4.55 -6.55
C ILE A 39 10.74 -3.80 -6.84
N VAL A 40 10.78 -2.47 -6.75
CA VAL A 40 9.71 -1.60 -7.25
C VAL A 40 10.05 -1.21 -8.67
N TYR A 41 9.21 -1.58 -9.62
CA TYR A 41 9.34 -1.22 -11.02
C TYR A 41 8.33 -0.12 -11.36
N ILE A 42 8.81 0.97 -11.94
CA ILE A 42 7.98 2.07 -12.42
C ILE A 42 8.23 2.21 -13.92
N ARG A 43 7.21 1.88 -14.71
CA ARG A 43 7.22 2.10 -16.16
C ARG A 43 6.80 3.53 -16.43
N THR A 44 7.60 4.26 -17.20
CA THR A 44 7.22 5.60 -17.68
C THR A 44 7.21 5.64 -19.19
N THR A 45 6.74 6.75 -19.78
CA THR A 45 6.76 6.95 -21.23
C THR A 45 8.17 7.09 -21.81
N SER A 46 9.16 7.44 -21.00
CA SER A 46 10.54 7.70 -21.46
C SER A 46 11.57 6.71 -20.94
N VAL A 47 11.49 6.34 -19.66
CA VAL A 47 12.50 5.52 -18.97
C VAL A 47 11.85 4.62 -17.93
N ASP A 48 12.25 3.37 -17.89
CA ASP A 48 11.82 2.43 -16.86
C ASP A 48 12.76 2.47 -15.66
N TRP A 49 12.18 2.51 -14.46
CA TRP A 49 12.90 2.60 -13.19
C TRP A 49 12.77 1.30 -12.42
N GLN A 50 13.87 0.88 -11.80
CA GLN A 50 13.91 -0.24 -10.88
C GLN A 50 14.56 0.23 -9.57
N ILE A 51 13.83 0.11 -8.47
CA ILE A 51 14.30 0.46 -7.13
C ILE A 51 14.44 -0.83 -6.35
N HIS A 52 15.69 -1.15 -5.97
CA HIS A 52 16.04 -2.35 -5.23
C HIS A 52 16.28 -1.96 -3.78
N GLN A 53 15.30 -2.21 -2.92
CA GLN A 53 15.40 -1.83 -1.52
C GLN A 53 14.57 -2.77 -0.66
N HIS A 54 14.99 -2.94 0.59
CA HIS A 54 14.14 -3.53 1.61
C HIS A 54 13.12 -2.49 2.08
N PHE A 55 11.89 -2.62 1.58
CA PHE A 55 10.75 -1.87 2.07
C PHE A 55 10.07 -2.75 3.12
N SER A 56 10.10 -2.31 4.37
CA SER A 56 9.33 -2.92 5.46
C SER A 56 7.81 -2.76 5.21
N ASP A 57 7.03 -2.43 6.22
CA ASP A 57 5.55 -2.31 6.13
C ASP A 57 5.06 -1.11 5.27
N THR A 58 5.96 -0.44 4.57
CA THR A 58 5.69 0.77 3.77
C THR A 58 5.42 0.47 2.29
N LEU A 59 5.76 -0.73 1.81
CA LEU A 59 5.64 -1.11 0.41
C LEU A 59 4.21 -0.96 -0.16
N PRO A 60 3.13 -1.40 0.54
CA PRO A 60 1.77 -1.19 0.05
C PRO A 60 1.39 0.28 -0.05
N LYS A 61 1.90 1.13 0.85
CA LYS A 61 1.65 2.58 0.87
C LYS A 61 2.33 3.27 -0.32
N ILE A 62 3.58 2.87 -0.63
CA ILE A 62 4.31 3.37 -1.79
C ILE A 62 3.56 3.05 -3.07
N LEU A 63 3.14 1.78 -3.25
CA LEU A 63 2.40 1.37 -4.44
C LEU A 63 1.07 2.11 -4.60
N THR A 64 0.33 2.25 -3.49
CA THR A 64 -0.94 2.99 -3.49
C THR A 64 -0.69 4.44 -3.87
N THR A 65 0.34 5.09 -3.31
CA THR A 65 0.76 6.46 -3.64
C THR A 65 0.98 6.65 -5.14
N ILE A 66 1.74 5.75 -5.77
CA ILE A 66 2.03 5.86 -7.20
C ILE A 66 0.78 5.59 -8.05
N LYS A 67 -0.05 4.60 -7.68
CA LYS A 67 -1.31 4.29 -8.38
C LYS A 67 -2.33 5.43 -8.28
N MET A 68 -2.43 6.13 -7.15
CA MET A 68 -3.31 7.29 -7.02
C MET A 68 -2.82 8.49 -7.83
N GLY A 69 -1.51 8.70 -7.88
CA GLY A 69 -0.92 9.72 -8.75
C GLY A 69 -1.27 9.51 -10.22
N ASN A 70 -1.33 8.25 -10.68
CA ASN A 70 -1.76 7.90 -12.03
C ASN A 70 -3.28 8.07 -12.25
N THR A 71 -4.11 7.82 -11.23
CA THR A 71 -5.58 7.87 -11.36
C THR A 71 -6.21 9.22 -11.01
N GLY A 72 -5.41 10.18 -10.52
CA GLY A 72 -5.89 11.51 -10.12
C GLY A 72 -6.81 11.53 -8.89
N LYS A 73 -6.97 10.40 -8.20
CA LYS A 73 -7.81 10.28 -7.00
C LYS A 73 -6.91 10.12 -5.76
N LEU A 74 -6.58 11.23 -5.12
CA LEU A 74 -6.04 11.22 -3.76
C LEU A 74 -7.13 10.72 -2.81
N ALA A 75 -7.15 9.43 -2.50
CA ALA A 75 -7.88 8.94 -1.34
C ALA A 75 -7.16 9.44 -0.08
N ASN A 76 -7.91 9.88 0.93
CA ASN A 76 -7.40 10.38 2.21
C ASN A 76 -6.55 9.33 2.94
N ILE A 77 -5.25 9.24 2.64
CA ILE A 77 -4.29 8.38 3.38
C ILE A 77 -3.71 9.12 4.60
N TRP A 78 -3.95 10.42 4.70
CA TRP A 78 -3.76 11.19 5.93
C TRP A 78 -4.91 11.04 6.91
N ALA A 79 -5.91 10.18 6.63
CA ALA A 79 -6.70 9.60 7.69
C ALA A 79 -5.71 8.84 8.57
N LYS A 80 -5.36 9.48 9.70
CA LYS A 80 -4.60 8.97 10.84
C LYS A 80 -4.70 7.44 10.88
N PRO A 81 -3.60 6.67 11.04
CA PRO A 81 -3.73 5.24 11.27
C PRO A 81 -4.65 5.11 12.48
N GLU A 82 -5.90 4.70 12.26
CA GLU A 82 -6.80 4.31 13.31
C GLU A 82 -6.08 3.12 13.91
N GLN A 83 -5.40 3.37 15.02
CA GLN A 83 -4.66 2.39 15.77
C GLN A 83 -5.58 1.17 15.85
N ALA A 84 -5.07 0.02 15.43
CA ALA A 84 -5.68 -1.28 15.63
C ALA A 84 -5.66 -1.68 17.12
N ASN A 85 -6.06 -0.75 18.00
CA ASN A 85 -6.68 -1.01 19.28
C ASN A 85 -8.14 -0.60 19.13
N SER A 86 -8.87 -1.32 18.28
CA SER A 86 -10.32 -1.19 18.28
C SER A 86 -10.82 -1.82 19.58
N ASP A 87 -10.99 -1.00 20.61
CA ASP A 87 -11.58 -1.39 21.89
C ASP A 87 -12.83 -2.22 21.63
N ILE A 88 -13.00 -3.35 22.32
CA ILE A 88 -14.12 -4.29 22.13
C ILE A 88 -15.50 -3.58 22.03
N PRO A 89 -15.80 -2.52 22.83
CA PRO A 89 -17.03 -1.74 22.67
C PRO A 89 -17.21 -1.10 21.28
N SER A 90 -16.14 -0.64 20.64
CA SER A 90 -16.18 -0.04 19.30
C SER A 90 -16.48 -1.09 18.21
N LEU A 91 -15.94 -2.31 18.35
CA LEU A 91 -16.21 -3.42 17.44
C LEU A 91 -17.65 -3.94 17.60
N LEU A 92 -18.15 -3.99 18.83
CA LEU A 92 -19.55 -4.33 19.11
C LEU A 92 -20.51 -3.32 18.48
N LYS A 93 -20.16 -2.02 18.53
CA LYS A 93 -20.95 -0.96 17.87
C LYS A 93 -20.96 -1.14 16.35
N LYS A 94 -19.81 -1.36 15.71
CA LYS A 94 -19.71 -1.63 14.27
C LYS A 94 -20.49 -2.88 13.86
N LEU A 95 -20.46 -3.96 14.66
CA LEU A 95 -21.26 -5.15 14.40
C LEU A 95 -22.76 -4.88 14.49
N ASN A 96 -23.20 -4.04 15.44
CA ASN A 96 -24.63 -3.70 15.57
C ASN A 96 -25.11 -2.86 14.39
N GLU A 97 -24.29 -1.90 13.93
CA GLU A 97 -24.58 -1.10 12.73
C GLU A 97 -24.70 -1.99 11.47
N LEU A 98 -23.84 -3.00 11.31
CA LEU A 98 -23.92 -3.95 10.20
C LEU A 98 -25.17 -4.83 10.24
N LYS A 99 -25.62 -5.20 11.44
CA LYS A 99 -26.87 -5.93 11.63
C LYS A 99 -28.08 -5.06 11.31
N GLU A 100 -28.11 -3.83 11.82
CA GLU A 100 -29.20 -2.87 11.56
C GLU A 100 -29.28 -2.48 10.08
N ALA A 101 -28.14 -2.43 9.39
CA ALA A 101 -28.06 -2.25 7.94
C ALA A 101 -28.47 -3.50 7.13
N GLY A 102 -28.79 -4.62 7.79
CA GLY A 102 -29.16 -5.89 7.14
C GLY A 102 -28.03 -6.57 6.37
N ILE A 103 -26.77 -6.14 6.58
CA ILE A 103 -25.58 -6.67 5.89
C ILE A 103 -25.20 -8.05 6.47
N ILE A 104 -25.47 -8.25 7.76
CA ILE A 104 -25.29 -9.53 8.44
C ILE A 104 -26.59 -9.98 9.07
N THR A 105 -26.77 -11.29 9.14
CA THR A 105 -27.92 -11.92 9.81
C THR A 105 -27.76 -11.88 11.33
N GLU A 106 -28.87 -12.05 12.07
CA GLU A 106 -28.84 -12.13 13.54
C GLU A 106 -27.88 -13.23 14.03
N ALA A 107 -27.85 -14.37 13.35
CA ALA A 107 -26.97 -15.49 13.69
C ALA A 107 -25.49 -15.12 13.57
N GLU A 108 -25.12 -14.44 12.48
CA GLU A 108 -23.74 -13.98 12.25
C GLU A 108 -23.34 -12.88 13.24
N PHE A 109 -24.27 -12.02 13.62
CA PHE A 109 -24.06 -11.02 14.65
C PHE A 109 -23.76 -11.67 16.01
N GLN A 110 -24.57 -12.63 16.46
CA GLN A 110 -24.35 -13.31 17.75
C GLN A 110 -23.03 -14.10 17.77
N GLN A 111 -22.70 -14.80 16.68
CA GLN A 111 -21.45 -15.55 16.58
C GLN A 111 -20.22 -14.62 16.69
N LYS A 112 -20.24 -13.48 15.97
CA LYS A 112 -19.14 -12.51 16.00
C LYS A 112 -19.05 -11.78 17.34
N LYS A 113 -20.19 -11.42 17.93
CA LYS A 113 -20.27 -10.83 19.28
C LYS A 113 -19.66 -11.75 20.33
N GLN A 114 -20.01 -13.04 20.31
CA GLN A 114 -19.49 -14.01 21.27
C GLN A 114 -18.00 -14.25 21.09
N LYS A 115 -17.52 -14.27 19.84
CA LYS A 115 -16.09 -14.37 19.55
C LYS A 115 -15.29 -13.19 20.10
N LEU A 116 -15.83 -11.97 20.03
CA LEU A 116 -15.19 -10.76 20.57
C LEU A 116 -15.18 -10.73 22.11
N LEU A 117 -16.24 -11.22 22.76
CA LEU A 117 -16.30 -11.30 24.22
C LEU A 117 -15.37 -12.38 24.79
N ASN A 118 -15.13 -13.47 24.05
CA ASN A 118 -14.21 -14.54 24.42
C ASN A 118 -12.72 -14.19 24.20
N GLN A 119 -12.41 -13.00 23.66
CA GLN A 119 -11.04 -12.49 23.52
C GLN A 119 -10.60 -11.63 24.74
N ILE A 120 -11.45 -11.55 25.77
CA ILE A 120 -11.17 -11.00 27.10
C ILE A 120 -10.72 -12.14 28.01
#